data_AF-A0A6P0JRK5-F1
#
_entry.id   AF-A0A6P0JRK5-F1
#
_cell.length_a   1.000
_cell.length_b   1.000
_cell.length_c   1.000
_cell.angle_alpha   90.00
_cell.angle_beta   90.00
_cell.angle_gamma   90.00
#
_symmetry.space_group_name_H-M   'P 1'
#
loop_
_entity.id
_entity.type
_entity.pdbx_description
1 polymer ?
#
loop_
_entity_poly.entity_id
_entity_poly.type
_entity_poly.pdbx_seq_one_letter_code
_entity_poly.pdbx_strand_id
1 'polypeptide(L)' 'MMDSTIFLALLYLVLSGLYLLVLPGLLYFYLNQRWYVASSIERTLMYFFVFFLFPGLLLLSPFLNFRPKKRVLDS' A
#
# COMPACT_ATOMS: atom_id res chain seq x y z
N MET A 1 -25.99 -18.66 -18.98
CA MET A 1 -25.34 -18.93 -17.69
C MET A 1 -23.90 -18.49 -17.86
N MET A 2 -23.42 -17.51 -17.09
CA MET A 2 -22.02 -17.09 -17.21
C MET A 2 -21.14 -18.26 -16.77
N ASP A 3 -20.11 -18.61 -17.54
CA ASP A 3 -19.26 -19.74 -17.20
C ASP A 3 -18.61 -19.49 -15.83
N SER A 4 -18.80 -20.43 -14.91
CA SER A 4 -18.31 -20.35 -13.53
C SER A 4 -16.80 -20.13 -13.47
N THR A 5 -16.07 -20.67 -14.46
CA THR A 5 -14.64 -20.49 -14.66
C THR A 5 -14.27 -19.03 -14.97
N ILE A 6 -14.99 -18.39 -15.90
CA ILE A 6 -14.76 -16.98 -16.28
C ILE A 6 -15.06 -16.06 -15.10
N PHE A 7 -16.17 -16.29 -14.40
CA PHE A 7 -16.51 -15.52 -13.21
C PHE A 7 -15.43 -15.64 -12.13
N LEU A 8 -14.96 -16.85 -11.85
CA LEU A 8 -13.92 -17.10 -10.87
C LEU A 8 -12.58 -16.45 -11.27
N ALA A 9 -12.21 -16.50 -12.55
CA ALA A 9 -11.01 -15.86 -13.07
C ALA A 9 -11.05 -14.33 -12.87
N LEU A 10 -12.17 -13.69 -13.21
CA LEU A 10 -12.36 -12.25 -12.99
C LEU A 10 -12.32 -11.88 -11.51
N LEU A 11 -12.94 -12.70 -10.64
CA LEU A 11 -12.90 -12.50 -9.20
C LEU A 11 -11.46 -12.49 -8.68
N TYR A 12 -10.65 -13.50 -9.04
CA TYR A 12 -9.25 -13.55 -8.61
C TYR A 12 -8.40 -12.44 -9.22
N LEU A 13 -8.69 -12.02 -10.46
CA LEU A 13 -8.01 -10.88 -11.08
C LEU A 13 -8.28 -9.59 -10.29
N VAL A 14 -9.53 -9.34 -9.91
CA VAL A 14 -9.89 -8.16 -9.11
C VAL A 14 -9.26 -8.24 -7.72
N LEU A 15 -9.36 -9.38 -7.03
CA LEU A 15 -8.79 -9.56 -5.70
C LEU A 15 -7.27 -9.41 -5.70
N SER A 16 -6.58 -9.98 -6.69
CA SER A 16 -5.13 -9.83 -6.83
C SER A 16 -4.73 -8.40 -7.18
N GLY A 17 -5.48 -7.72 -8.05
CA GLY A 17 -5.26 -6.29 -8.35
C GLY A 17 -5.44 -5.41 -7.11
N LEU A 18 -6.48 -5.65 -6.31
CA LEU A 18 -6.69 -4.94 -5.04
C LEU A 18 -5.55 -5.19 -4.05
N TYR A 19 -5.13 -6.45 -3.91
CA TYR A 19 -4.09 -6.86 -2.95
C TYR A 19 -2.68 -6.39 -3.36
N LEU A 20 -2.33 -6.42 -4.65
CA LEU A 20 -0.98 -6.11 -5.13
C LEU A 20 -0.78 -4.62 -5.46
N LEU A 21 -1.82 -3.87 -5.80
CA LEU A 21 -1.69 -2.48 -6.26
C LEU A 21 -2.45 -1.49 -5.37
N VAL A 22 -3.75 -1.70 -5.15
CA VAL A 22 -4.60 -0.70 -4.49
C VAL A 22 -4.30 -0.59 -2.99
N LEU A 23 -4.37 -1.70 -2.26
CA LEU A 23 -4.11 -1.71 -0.80
C LEU A 23 -2.66 -1.29 -0.46
N PRO A 24 -1.62 -1.77 -1.16
CA PRO A 24 -0.24 -1.34 -0.90
C PRO A 24 -0.04 0.16 -1.20
N GLY A 25 -0.65 0.69 -2.26
CA GLY A 25 -0.61 2.12 -2.57
C GLY A 25 -1.25 2.98 -1.48
N LEU A 26 -2.43 2.57 -0.98
CA LEU A 26 -3.09 3.24 0.15
C LEU A 26 -2.25 3.14 1.43
N LEU A 27 -1.64 1.99 1.69
CA LEU A 27 -0.75 1.80 2.84
C LEU A 27 0.47 2.74 2.75
N TYR A 28 1.12 2.84 1.59
CA TYR A 28 2.22 3.78 1.40
C TYR A 28 1.83 5.23 1.72
N PHE A 29 0.65 5.66 1.27
CA PHE A 29 0.11 6.98 1.59
C PHE A 29 -0.15 7.16 3.10
N TYR A 30 -0.73 6.15 3.75
CA TYR A 30 -0.97 6.16 5.19
C TYR A 30 0.33 6.23 6.00
N LEU A 31 1.30 5.38 5.68
CA LEU A 31 2.62 5.33 6.32
C LEU A 31 3.30 6.70 6.20
N ASN A 32 3.36 7.27 4.99
CA ASN A 32 4.03 8.55 4.76
C ASN A 32 3.42 9.70 5.58
N GLN A 33 2.10 9.71 5.78
CA GLN A 33 1.44 10.76 6.57
C GLN A 33 1.64 10.61 8.08
N ARG A 34 1.58 9.38 8.60
CA ARG A 34 1.48 9.16 10.06
C ARG A 34 2.71 8.56 10.71
N TRP A 35 3.76 8.27 9.95
CA TRP A 35 4.99 7.62 10.46
C TRP A 35 5.55 8.23 11.75
N TYR A 36 5.60 9.56 11.82
CA TYR A 36 6.23 10.28 12.94
C TYR A 36 5.28 10.57 14.12
N VAL A 37 3.97 10.37 13.94
CA VAL A 37 2.94 10.74 14.93
C VAL A 37 2.13 9.53 15.44
N ALA A 38 2.37 8.34 14.89
CA ALA A 38 1.63 7.13 15.23
C ALA A 38 1.83 6.69 16.69
N SER A 39 0.73 6.27 17.33
CA SER A 39 0.77 5.65 18.67
C SER A 39 1.39 4.25 18.63
N SER A 40 1.77 3.68 19.80
CA SER A 40 2.40 2.35 19.85
C SER A 40 1.54 1.24 19.25
N ILE A 41 0.22 1.24 19.52
CA ILE A 41 -0.72 0.24 18.96
C ILE A 41 -0.86 0.44 17.46
N GLU A 42 -1.03 1.69 17.02
CA GLU A 42 -1.13 2.04 15.61
C GLU A 42 0.11 1.60 14.83
N ARG A 43 1.31 1.83 15.39
CA ARG A 43 2.56 1.45 14.76
C ARG A 43 2.71 -0.08 14.63
N THR A 44 2.24 -0.85 15.61
CA THR A 44 2.18 -2.31 15.50
C THR A 44 1.27 -2.75 14.35
N LEU A 45 0.08 -2.14 14.21
CA LEU A 45 -0.82 -2.43 13.09
C LEU A 45 -0.22 -2.02 11.75
N MET A 46 0.48 -0.88 11.69
CA MET A 46 1.20 -0.45 10.48
C MET A 46 2.22 -1.51 10.05
N TYR A 47 3.03 -2.04 10.98
CA TYR A 47 3.97 -3.11 10.66
C TYR A 47 3.27 -4.39 10.21
N PHE A 48 2.18 -4.78 10.88
CA PHE A 48 1.39 -5.93 10.45
C PHE A 48 0.94 -5.78 8.99
N PHE A 49 0.41 -4.62 8.59
CA PHE A 49 -0.02 -4.38 7.22
C PHE A 49 1.14 -4.34 6.23
N VAL A 50 2.32 -3.84 6.63
CA VAL A 50 3.53 -3.89 5.80
C VAL A 50 3.91 -5.33 5.48
N PHE A 51 3.87 -6.24 6.46
CA PHE A 51 4.16 -7.66 6.22
C PHE A 51 3.06 -8.36 5.44
N PHE A 52 1.79 -8.06 5.76
CA PHE A 52 0.64 -8.65 5.08
C PHE A 52 0.57 -8.26 3.59
N LEU A 53 0.95 -7.03 3.25
CA LEU A 53 0.94 -6.50 1.87
C LEU A 53 2.33 -6.41 1.23
N PHE A 54 3.34 -7.03 1.86
CA PHE A 54 4.74 -6.98 1.45
C PHE A 54 4.99 -7.22 -0.05
N PRO A 55 4.43 -8.26 -0.71
CA PRO A 55 4.69 -8.48 -2.13
C PRO A 55 4.22 -7.31 -3.01
N GLY A 56 3.07 -6.69 -2.68
CA GLY A 56 2.58 -5.53 -3.41
C GLY A 56 3.37 -4.26 -3.13
N LEU A 57 3.84 -4.06 -1.90
CA LEU A 57 4.75 -2.96 -1.58
C LEU A 57 6.05 -3.06 -2.38
N LEU A 58 6.63 -4.25 -2.48
CA LEU A 58 7.84 -4.49 -3.26
C LEU A 58 7.66 -4.13 -4.75
N LEU A 59 6.51 -4.47 -5.34
CA LEU A 59 6.18 -4.12 -6.73
C LEU A 59 6.09 -2.61 -6.94
N LEU A 60 5.52 -1.85 -6.01
CA LEU A 60 5.36 -0.40 -6.12
C LEU A 60 6.61 0.39 -5.69
N SER A 61 7.52 -0.24 -4.95
CA SER A 61 8.72 0.39 -4.38
C SER A 61 9.62 1.17 -5.36
N PRO A 62 9.87 0.74 -6.63
CA PRO A 62 10.71 1.51 -7.53
C PRO A 62 10.04 2.78 -8.08
N PHE A 63 8.71 2.91 -7.97
CA PHE A 63 7.96 4.02 -8.55
C PHE A 63 7.69 5.15 -7.56
N LEU A 64 7.67 4.85 -6.26
CA LEU A 64 7.28 5.80 -5.21
C LEU A 64 8.52 6.39 -4.53
N ASN A 65 8.62 7.73 -4.52
CA ASN A 65 9.71 8.44 -3.87
C ASN A 65 9.20 9.32 -2.73
N PHE A 66 9.47 8.91 -1.48
CA PHE A 66 9.07 9.63 -0.27
C PHE A 66 10.17 10.52 0.29
N ARG A 67 11.11 10.96 -0.56
CA ARG A 67 12.15 11.90 -0.14
C ARG A 67 11.51 13.19 0.40
N PRO A 68 11.91 13.67 1.58
CA PRO A 68 11.47 14.96 2.09
C PRO A 68 11.71 16.07 1.06
N LYS A 69 10.69 16.91 0.86
CA LYS A 69 10.81 18.07 -0.02
C LYS A 69 11.84 19.04 0.57
N LYS A 70 12.61 19.70 -0.31
CA LYS A 70 13.56 20.74 0.11
C LYS A 70 12.80 21.83 0.87
N ARG A 71 13.33 22.23 2.03
CA ARG A 71 12.80 23.38 2.76
C ARG A 71 13.20 24.64 1.99
N VAL A 72 12.24 25.51 1.72
CA VAL A 72 12.53 26.88 1.27
C VAL A 72 13.02 27.65 2.49
N LEU A 73 14.19 28.25 2.38
CA LEU A 73 14.75 29.10 3.42
C LEU A 73 14.45 30.54 3.01
N ASP A 74 13.39 31.12 3.57
CA ASP A 74 13.19 32.56 3.53
C ASP A 74 13.86 33.13 4.79
N SER A 75 14.83 34.03 4.58
CA SER A 75 15.61 34.72 5.61
C SER A 75 14.88 35.93 6.17
#